data_AF-A0A3N5JZB4-F1
#
_entry.id   AF-A0A3N5JZB4-F1
#
_cell.length_a   1.000
_cell.length_b   1.000
_cell.length_c   1.000
_cell.angle_alpha   90.00
_cell.angle_beta   90.00
_cell.angle_gamma   90.00
#
_symmetry.space_group_name_H-M   'P 1'
#
loop_
_entity.id
_entity.type
_entity.pdbx_description
1 polymer ?
#
loop_
_entity_poly.entity_id
_entity_poly.type
_entity_poly.pdbx_seq_one_letter_code
_entity_poly.pdbx_strand_id
1 'polypeptide(L)' 'MRIGTLDITRPLLLAPMEDVTDQAFRIICKRLGADMVFTEFVNSEGLVRNSLKTKMKMSFRDEERP' A
#
# COMPACT_ATOMS: atom_id res chain seq x y z
N MET A 1 2.00 -16.53 7.23
CA MET A 1 1.89 -16.72 5.77
C MET A 1 3.19 -16.28 5.15
N ARG A 2 3.80 -17.11 4.29
CA ARG A 2 5.12 -16.81 3.72
C ARG A 2 4.99 -16.36 2.27
N ILE A 3 5.55 -15.20 1.94
CA ILE A 3 5.64 -14.65 0.57
C ILE A 3 7.11 -14.37 0.29
N GLY A 4 7.79 -15.28 -0.41
CA GLY A 4 9.23 -15.19 -0.63
C GLY A 4 10.00 -15.20 0.71
N THR A 5 10.67 -14.07 1.00
CA THR A 5 11.42 -13.84 2.24
C THR A 5 10.60 -13.21 3.37
N LEU A 6 9.37 -12.77 3.09
CA LEU A 6 8.49 -12.17 4.08
C LEU A 6 7.71 -13.26 4.82
N ASP A 7 7.75 -13.23 6.16
CA ASP A 7 6.91 -14.05 7.01
C ASP A 7 5.89 -13.18 7.74
N ILE A 8 4.62 -13.35 7.39
CA ILE A 8 3.50 -12.55 7.88
C ILE A 8 2.80 -13.34 9.00
N THR A 9 2.94 -12.90 10.24
CA THR A 9 2.41 -13.61 11.42
C THR A 9 0.90 -13.79 11.33
N ARG A 10 0.14 -12.75 10.97
CA ARG A 10 -1.32 -12.84 10.77
C ARG A 10 -1.63 -12.45 9.32
N PRO A 11 -2.27 -13.30 8.51
CA PRO A 11 -2.51 -13.01 7.11
C PRO A 11 -3.69 -12.05 6.92
N LEU A 12 -3.67 -10.89 7.58
CA LEU A 12 -4.64 -9.81 7.39
C LEU A 12 -4.02 -8.73 6.51
N LEU A 13 -4.43 -8.72 5.24
CA LEU A 13 -3.90 -7.81 4.22
C LEU A 13 -5.00 -6.88 3.73
N LEU A 14 -4.74 -5.58 3.70
CA LEU A 14 -5.67 -4.59 3.14
C LEU A 14 -5.55 -4.57 1.62
N ALA A 15 -6.59 -4.97 0.89
CA ALA A 15 -6.56 -4.96 -0.58
C ALA A 15 -6.42 -3.54 -1.16
N PRO A 16 -5.70 -3.37 -2.29
CA PRO A 16 -5.58 -2.08 -2.97
C PRO A 16 -6.91 -1.67 -3.62
N MET A 17 -7.31 -0.41 -3.43
CA MET A 17 -8.55 0.15 -3.97
C MET A 17 -8.32 1.60 -4.40
N GLU A 18 -8.65 1.93 -5.65
CA GLU A 18 -8.55 3.28 -6.22
C GLU A 18 -9.39 4.29 -5.42
N ASP A 19 -8.80 5.45 -5.08
CA ASP A 19 -9.43 6.53 -4.31
C ASP A 19 -9.95 6.11 -2.90
N VAL A 20 -9.53 4.95 -2.39
CA VAL A 20 -9.90 4.45 -1.05
C VAL A 20 -8.67 4.16 -0.20
N THR A 21 -7.71 3.39 -0.70
CA THR A 21 -6.50 3.05 0.05
C THR A 21 -5.44 4.15 -0.02
N ASP A 22 -5.83 5.37 0.35
CA ASP A 22 -4.91 6.49 0.51
C ASP A 22 -3.98 6.27 1.74
N GLN A 23 -3.02 7.17 1.94
CA GLN A 23 -2.07 7.04 3.04
C GLN A 23 -2.75 7.02 4.43
N ALA A 24 -3.73 7.90 4.65
CA ALA A 24 -4.36 8.02 5.96
C ALA A 24 -5.13 6.74 6.34
N PHE A 25 -5.89 6.20 5.39
CA PHE A 25 -6.65 4.97 5.56
C PHE A 25 -5.72 3.78 5.84
N ARG A 26 -4.63 3.65 5.08
CA ARG A 26 -3.65 2.56 5.27
C ARG A 26 -3.00 2.60 6.65
N ILE A 27 -2.64 3.78 7.15
CA ILE A 27 -2.08 3.94 8.51
C ILE A 27 -3.09 3.51 9.57
N ILE A 28 -4.36 3.89 9.42
CA ILE A 28 -5.41 3.47 10.34
C ILE A 28 -5.54 1.95 10.34
N CYS A 29 -5.63 1.32 9.16
CA CYS A 29 -5.71 -0.14 9.05
C CYS A 29 -4.48 -0.85 9.63
N LYS A 30 -3.27 -0.33 9.39
CA LYS A 30 -2.03 -0.84 9.99
C LYS A 30 -2.09 -0.81 11.52
N ARG A 31 -2.52 0.32 12.10
CA ARG A 31 -2.68 0.48 13.55
C ARG A 31 -3.79 -0.40 14.14
N LEU A 32 -4.81 -0.72 13.35
CA LEU A 32 -5.90 -1.63 13.75
C LEU A 32 -5.55 -3.11 13.54
N GLY A 33 -4.33 -3.42 13.10
CA GLY A 33 -3.81 -4.79 13.07
C GLY A 33 -3.73 -5.44 11.70
N ALA A 34 -3.81 -4.67 10.60
CA ALA A 34 -3.42 -5.19 9.29
C ALA A 34 -1.90 -5.40 9.25
N ASP A 35 -1.43 -6.60 8.91
CA ASP A 35 -0.01 -6.91 8.83
C ASP A 35 0.61 -6.33 7.56
N MET A 36 -0.16 -6.21 6.47
CA MET A 36 0.29 -5.63 5.21
C MET A 36 -0.78 -4.74 4.58
N VAL A 37 -0.36 -3.62 4.00
CA VAL A 37 -1.22 -2.66 3.32
C VAL A 37 -0.64 -2.34 1.95
N PHE A 38 -1.49 -2.00 0.99
CA PHE A 38 -1.10 -1.64 -0.37
C PHE A 38 -1.61 -0.25 -0.72
N THR A 39 -0.85 0.50 -1.51
CA THR A 39 -1.29 1.77 -2.07
C THR A 39 -2.49 1.60 -2.99
N GLU A 40 -3.07 2.70 -3.42
CA GLU A 40 -3.97 2.73 -4.56
C GLU A 40 -3.32 2.15 -5.84
N PHE A 41 -4.14 1.96 -6.88
CA PHE A 41 -3.63 1.51 -8.18
C PHE A 41 -2.71 2.55 -8.82
N VAL A 42 -1.50 2.10 -9.16
CA VAL A 42 -0.48 2.91 -9.82
C VAL A 42 -0.51 2.61 -11.33
N ASN A 43 -0.92 3.58 -12.13
CA ASN A 43 -0.96 3.45 -13.59
C ASN A 43 0.47 3.41 -14.16
N SER A 44 0.83 2.33 -14.86
CA SER A 44 2.17 2.11 -15.43
C SER A 44 2.54 3.14 -16.50
N GLU A 45 1.64 3.46 -17.43
CA GLU A 45 1.86 4.48 -18.46
C GLU A 45 2.09 5.86 -17.84
N GLY A 46 1.30 6.21 -16.82
CA GLY A 46 1.45 7.44 -16.05
C GLY A 46 2.81 7.49 -15.34
N LEU A 47 3.33 6.37 -14.87
CA LEU A 47 4.66 6.29 -14.26
C LEU A 47 5.77 6.55 -15.30
N VAL A 48 5.68 5.90 -16.46
CA VAL A 48 6.62 6.10 -17.59
C VAL A 48 6.61 7.57 -18.05
N ARG A 49 5.43 8.20 -18.08
CA ARG A 49 5.25 9.62 -18.44
C ARG A 49 5.51 10.61 -17.30
N ASN A 50 6.05 10.18 -16.16
CA ASN A 50 6.34 11.05 -15.01
C ASN A 50 5.12 11.82 -14.46
N SER A 51 3.92 11.25 -14.55
CA SER A 51 2.69 11.83 -14.00
C SER A 51 2.83 12.12 -12.50
N LEU A 52 2.57 13.37 -12.12
CA LEU A 52 2.56 13.78 -10.71
C LEU A 52 1.51 13.01 -9.91
N LYS A 53 0.31 12.79 -10.48
CA LYS A 53 -0.76 12.01 -9.83
C LYS A 53 -0.28 10.59 -9.51
N THR A 54 0.40 9.94 -10.46
CA THR A 54 0.93 8.58 -10.25
C THR A 54 2.00 8.55 -9.16
N LYS A 55 2.93 9.52 -9.15
CA LYS A 55 3.97 9.61 -8.11
C LYS A 55 3.39 9.85 -6.72
N MET A 56 2.34 10.67 -6.60
CA MET A 56 1.66 10.89 -5.32
C MET A 56 1.06 9.60 -4.75
N LYS A 57 0.43 8.78 -5.58
CA LYS A 57 -0.14 7.48 -5.17
C LYS A 57 0.89 6.46 -4.69
N MET A 58 2.12 6.55 -5.17
CA MET A 58 3.23 5.71 -4.74
C MET A 58 3.81 6.12 -3.39
N SER A 59 3.38 7.24 -2.81
CA SER A 59 3.90 7.69 -1.53
C SER A 59 3.40 6.83 -0.37
N PHE A 60 4.33 6.46 0.52
CA PHE A 60 4.06 5.73 1.74
C PHE A 60 5.04 6.17 2.84
N ARG A 61 4.70 5.90 4.10
CA ARG A 61 5.51 6.11 5.31
C ARG A 61 6.11 4.79 5.78
N ASP A 62 7.18 4.87 6.56
CA ASP A 62 7.83 3.68 7.11
C ASP A 62 6.92 2.85 8.02
N GLU A 63 5.94 3.47 8.70
CA GLU A 63 4.92 2.75 9.50
C GLU A 63 4.10 1.76 8.66
N GLU A 64 4.00 1.95 7.34
CA GLU A 64 3.23 1.08 6.45
C GLU A 64 3.98 -0.21 6.08
N ARG A 65 5.29 -0.31 6.36
CA ARG A 65 6.13 -1.46 5.97
C ARG A 65 5.68 -2.76 6.65
N PRO A 66 5.68 -3.90 5.95
CA PRO A 66 5.47 -5.22 6.54
C PRO A 66 6.52 -5.56 7.60
#